data_AF-V5RXG2-F1
#
_entry.id   AF-V5RXG2-F1
#
_cell.length_a   1.000
_cell.length_b   1.000
_cell.length_c   1.000
_cell.angle_alpha   90.00
_cell.angle_beta   90.00
_cell.angle_gamma   90.00
#
_symmetry.space_group_name_H-M   'P 1'
#
loop_
_entity.id
_entity.type
_entity.pdbx_description
1 polymer ?
#
loop_
_entity_poly.entity_id
_entity_poly.type
_entity_poly.pdbx_seq_one_letter_code
_entity_poly.pdbx_strand_id
1 'polypeptide(L)'
;MVERQPGRPSEEEFIGAALRFLHDDYTAEYLHVSASYTGRVYVYYPGKAMDIETIHKEYFAEGITGDRESIRDFALRQLAAYQRLRKT
;
A
#
# COMPACT_ATOMS: atom_id res chain seq x y z
N MET A 1 -4.86 -4.48 25.77
CA MET A 1 -4.85 -3.81 24.46
C MET A 1 -3.42 -3.92 23.93
N VAL A 2 -3.22 -4.52 22.75
CA VAL A 2 -1.88 -4.61 22.15
C VAL A 2 -1.49 -3.18 21.75
N GLU A 3 -0.42 -2.67 22.35
CA GLU A 3 0.12 -1.35 22.03
C GLU A 3 0.51 -1.33 20.55
N ARG A 4 -0.08 -0.42 19.77
CA ARG A 4 0.21 -0.34 18.32
C ARG A 4 1.65 0.11 18.15
N GLN A 5 2.42 -0.61 17.32
CA GLN A 5 3.75 -0.17 16.92
C GLN A 5 3.65 1.22 16.27
N PRO A 6 4.51 2.19 16.66
CA PRO A 6 4.52 3.51 16.06
C PRO A 6 4.69 3.42 14.54
N GLY A 7 3.77 4.04 13.79
CA GLY A 7 3.83 4.08 12.32
C GLY A 7 3.19 2.92 11.57
N ARG A 8 2.67 1.89 12.27
CA ARG A 8 1.83 0.85 11.67
C ARG A 8 0.44 1.42 11.32
N PRO A 9 -0.09 1.20 10.10
CA PRO A 9 -1.44 1.62 9.76
C PRO A 9 -2.47 0.92 10.64
N SER A 10 -3.65 1.53 10.79
CA SER A 10 -4.80 0.82 11.35
C SER A 10 -5.26 -0.30 10.41
N GLU A 11 -6.00 -1.27 10.97
CA GLU A 11 -6.60 -2.34 10.17
C GLU A 11 -7.49 -1.78 9.04
N GLU A 12 -8.30 -0.76 9.32
CA GLU A 12 -9.20 -0.15 8.33
C GLU A 12 -8.43 0.57 7.21
N GLU A 13 -7.37 1.30 7.56
CA GLU A 13 -6.50 1.97 6.59
C GLU A 13 -5.80 0.93 5.69
N PHE A 14 -5.27 -0.14 6.28
CA PHE A 14 -4.65 -1.22 5.52
C PHE A 14 -5.66 -1.91 4.60
N ILE A 15 -6.83 -2.30 5.11
CA ILE A 15 -7.86 -2.98 4.30
C ILE A 15 -8.26 -2.11 3.13
N GLY A 16 -8.51 -0.81 3.35
CA GLY A 16 -8.86 0.12 2.28
C GLY A 16 -7.77 0.23 1.22
N ALA A 17 -6.51 0.39 1.64
CA ALA A 17 -5.36 0.50 0.74
C ALA A 17 -5.13 -0.80 -0.05
N ALA A 18 -5.17 -1.95 0.62
CA ALA A 18 -4.95 -3.26 0.00
C ALA A 18 -6.03 -3.57 -1.05
N LEU A 19 -7.31 -3.27 -0.77
CA LEU A 19 -8.39 -3.46 -1.75
C LEU A 19 -8.18 -2.58 -2.98
N ARG A 20 -7.95 -1.27 -2.82
CA ARG A 20 -7.68 -0.37 -3.97
C ARG A 20 -6.47 -0.83 -4.78
N PHE A 21 -5.39 -1.26 -4.10
CA PHE A 21 -4.20 -1.79 -4.74
C PHE A 21 -4.46 -3.05 -5.56
N LEU A 22 -5.24 -3.99 -5.03
CA LEU A 22 -5.53 -5.25 -5.71
C LEU A 22 -6.48 -5.08 -6.89
N HIS A 23 -7.40 -4.12 -6.80
CA HIS A 23 -8.33 -3.76 -7.88
C HIS A 23 -7.66 -2.89 -8.97
N ASP A 24 -6.55 -2.22 -8.65
CA ASP A 24 -5.82 -1.30 -9.54
C ASP A 24 -6.68 -0.11 -10.02
N ASP A 25 -7.66 0.29 -9.21
CA ASP A 25 -8.60 1.38 -9.51
C ASP A 25 -7.99 2.74 -9.12
N TYR A 26 -7.06 3.24 -9.95
CA TYR A 26 -6.38 4.51 -9.71
C TYR A 26 -6.58 5.52 -10.83
N THR A 27 -6.81 6.77 -10.45
CA THR A 27 -6.83 7.89 -11.38
C THR A 27 -5.39 8.29 -11.71
N ALA A 28 -5.09 8.38 -13.01
CA ALA A 28 -3.82 8.91 -13.50
C ALA A 28 -3.82 10.43 -13.43
N GLU A 29 -2.71 11.00 -12.97
CA GLU A 29 -2.41 12.42 -13.05
C GLU A 29 -1.22 12.65 -13.98
N TYR A 30 -1.26 13.75 -14.74
CA TYR A 30 -0.20 14.12 -15.66
C TYR A 30 0.67 15.18 -15.02
N LEU A 31 1.91 14.80 -14.68
CA LEU A 31 2.88 15.73 -14.13
C LEU A 31 3.71 16.33 -15.27
N HIS A 32 3.56 17.64 -15.47
CA HIS A 32 4.36 18.39 -16.41
C HIS A 32 5.62 18.89 -15.70
N VAL A 33 6.76 18.31 -16.04
CA VAL A 33 8.06 18.73 -15.51
C VAL A 33 8.80 19.50 -16.60
N SER A 34 8.90 20.81 -16.42
CA SER A 34 9.73 21.68 -17.27
C SER A 34 11.08 21.91 -16.62
N ALA A 35 12.15 21.46 -17.28
CA ALA A 35 13.52 21.79 -16.92
C ALA A 35 14.18 22.50 -18.11
N SER A 36 14.45 23.80 -17.95
CA SER A 36 15.04 24.67 -18.98
C SER A 36 14.27 24.59 -20.31
N TYR A 37 14.92 24.22 -21.42
CA TYR A 37 14.33 24.15 -22.76
C TYR A 37 13.61 22.82 -23.06
N THR A 38 13.50 21.92 -22.08
CA THR A 38 12.86 20.60 -22.26
C THR A 38 11.66 20.45 -21.34
N GLY A 39 10.52 20.08 -21.93
CA GLY A 39 9.32 19.65 -21.20
C GLY A 39 9.15 18.14 -21.30
N ARG A 40 8.91 17.48 -20.17
CA ARG A 40 8.51 16.07 -20.12
C ARG A 40 7.19 15.95 -19.37
N VAL A 41 6.32 15.07 -19.88
CA VAL A 41 5.06 14.73 -19.24
C VAL A 41 5.18 13.31 -18.68
N TYR A 42 4.93 13.16 -17.40
CA TYR A 42 4.93 11.88 -16.70
C TYR A 42 3.51 11.51 -16.30
N VAL A 43 3.16 10.24 -16.45
CA VAL A 43 1.95 9.68 -15.86
C VAL A 43 2.27 9.24 -14.44
N TYR A 44 1.55 9.77 -13.47
CA TYR A 44 1.72 9.51 -12.05
C TYR A 44 0.40 9.03 -11.44
N TYR A 45 0.47 8.08 -10.50
CA TYR A 45 -0.69 7.54 -9.81
C TYR A 45 -0.53 7.81 -8.30
N PRO A 46 -0.88 9.00 -7.81
CA PRO A 46 -0.64 9.39 -6.41
C PRO A 46 -1.29 8.42 -5.43
N GLY A 47 -2.56 8.07 -5.66
CA GLY A 47 -3.29 7.13 -4.81
C GLY A 47 -2.57 5.78 -4.72
N LYS A 48 -2.03 5.29 -5.84
CA LYS A 48 -1.30 4.01 -5.88
C LYS A 48 -0.02 4.06 -5.06
N ALA A 49 0.72 5.18 -5.13
CA ALA A 49 1.93 5.37 -4.34
C ALA A 49 1.62 5.39 -2.84
N MET A 50 0.55 6.08 -2.42
CA MET A 50 0.10 6.15 -1.01
C MET A 50 -0.35 4.79 -0.48
N ASP A 51 -1.10 4.03 -1.27
CA ASP A 51 -1.59 2.71 -0.87
C ASP A 51 -0.44 1.70 -0.78
N ILE A 52 0.53 1.75 -1.71
CA ILE A 52 1.78 0.97 -1.63
C ILE A 52 2.57 1.31 -0.36
N GLU A 53 2.71 2.59 -0.02
CA GLU A 53 3.38 3.01 1.21
C GLU A 53 2.68 2.45 2.46
N THR A 54 1.35 2.48 2.46
CA THR A 54 0.53 1.93 3.56
C THR A 54 0.75 0.43 3.72
N ILE A 55 0.76 -0.31 2.62
CA ILE A 55 1.01 -1.76 2.63
C ILE A 55 2.44 -2.06 3.09
N HIS A 56 3.44 -1.27 2.65
CA HIS A 56 4.81 -1.43 3.12
C HIS A 56 4.96 -1.19 4.64
N LYS A 57 4.27 -0.19 5.20
CA LYS A 57 4.30 0.06 6.65
C LYS A 57 3.79 -1.15 7.44
N GLU A 58 2.73 -1.81 6.96
CA GLU A 58 2.22 -3.04 7.55
C GLU A 58 3.22 -4.20 7.38
N TYR A 59 3.81 -4.34 6.19
CA TYR A 59 4.83 -5.36 5.91
C TYR A 59 6.04 -5.25 6.85
N PHE A 60 6.55 -4.03 7.05
CA PHE A 60 7.65 -3.79 7.97
C PHE A 60 7.27 -4.04 9.43
N ALA A 61 6.02 -3.78 9.82
CA ALA A 61 5.52 -4.02 11.17
C ALA A 61 5.32 -5.51 11.49
N GLU A 62 5.00 -6.33 10.49
CA GLU A 62 4.92 -7.79 10.65
C GLU A 62 6.33 -8.41 10.86
N GLY A 63 7.36 -7.75 10.33
CA GLY A 63 8.75 -8.19 10.39
C GLY A 63 9.19 -8.87 9.10
N ILE A 64 10.49 -8.82 8.81
CA ILE A 64 11.07 -9.42 7.59
C ILE A 64 10.97 -10.95 7.71
N THR A 65 9.95 -11.54 7.09
CA THR A 65 9.95 -12.97 6.79
C THR A 65 11.06 -13.24 5.77
N GLY A 66 11.89 -14.24 6.01
CA GLY A 66 13.14 -14.48 5.25
C GLY A 66 12.98 -14.72 3.74
N ASP A 67 11.76 -14.85 3.24
CA ASP A 67 11.44 -14.95 1.82
C ASP A 67 11.05 -13.59 1.24
N ARG A 68 11.50 -13.30 0.01
CA ARG A 68 11.04 -12.14 -0.77
C ARG A 68 9.58 -12.37 -1.20
N GLU A 69 8.64 -12.09 -0.30
CA GLU A 69 7.22 -12.01 -0.63
C GLU A 69 6.97 -10.77 -1.51
N SER A 70 6.12 -10.90 -2.53
CA SER A 70 5.69 -9.73 -3.31
C SER A 70 4.70 -8.91 -2.49
N ILE A 71 4.68 -7.57 -2.69
CA ILE A 71 3.72 -6.70 -2.00
C ILE A 71 2.26 -7.12 -2.24
N ARG A 72 1.97 -7.71 -3.41
CA ARG A 72 0.64 -8.20 -3.78
C ARG A 72 0.26 -9.44 -2.97
N ASP A 73 1.17 -10.41 -2.87
CA ASP A 73 0.93 -11.64 -2.11
C ASP A 73 0.79 -11.35 -0.63
N PHE A 74 1.63 -10.45 -0.12
CA PHE A 74 1.52 -9.92 1.24
C PHE A 74 0.15 -9.29 1.49
N ALA A 75 -0.31 -8.39 0.62
CA ALA A 75 -1.59 -7.72 0.77
C ALA A 75 -2.76 -8.73 0.83
N LEU A 76 -2.75 -9.76 -0.02
CA LEU A 76 -3.76 -10.82 -0.02
C LEU A 76 -3.73 -11.65 1.27
N ARG A 77 -2.54 -12.08 1.70
CA ARG A 77 -2.35 -12.87 2.92
C ARG A 77 -2.83 -12.11 4.15
N GLN A 78 -2.46 -10.84 4.26
CA GLN A 78 -2.82 -10.02 5.41
C GLN A 78 -4.31 -9.65 5.43
N LEU A 79 -4.92 -9.40 4.26
CA LEU A 79 -6.38 -9.26 4.15
C LEU A 79 -7.12 -10.52 4.65
N ALA A 80 -6.64 -11.71 4.27
CA ALA A 80 -7.22 -12.97 4.72
C ALA A 80 -7.08 -13.16 6.25
N ALA A 81 -5.96 -12.71 6.84
CA ALA A 81 -5.76 -12.73 8.29
C ALA A 81 -6.77 -11.84 9.02
N TYR A 82 -6.98 -10.60 8.56
CA TYR A 82 -7.97 -9.70 9.13
C TYR A 82 -9.41 -10.23 9.02
N GLN A 83 -9.77 -10.83 7.89
CA GLN A 83 -11.09 -11.43 7.72
C GLN A 83 -11.36 -12.60 8.67
N ARG A 84 -10.33 -13.40 8.98
CA ARG A 84 -10.45 -14.52 9.94
C ARG A 84 -10.65 -14.01 11.37
N LEU A 85 -9.89 -13.00 11.78
CA LEU A 85 -10.01 -12.39 13.10
C LEU A 85 -11.41 -11.82 13.36
N ARG A 86 -12.05 -11.22 12.34
CA ARG A 86 -13.42 -10.70 12.46
C ARG A 86 -14.52 -11.76 12.61
N LYS A 87 -14.25 -13.02 12.24
CA LYS A 87 -15.22 -14.12 12.31
C LYS A 87 -15.14 -14.92 13.61
N THR A 88 -14.21 -14.57 14.50
CA THR A 88 -13.96 -15.25 15.77
C THR A 88 -14.42 -14.37 16.93
#